data_AF-A0A8H5V2K5-F1
#
_entry.id   AF-A0A8H5V2K5-F1
#
_cell.length_a   1.000
_cell.length_b   1.000
_cell.length_c   1.000
_cell.angle_alpha   90.00
_cell.angle_beta   90.00
_cell.angle_gamma   90.00
#
_symmetry.space_group_name_H-M   'P 1'
#
loop_
_entity.id
_entity.type
_entity.pdbx_description
1 polymer ?
#
loop_
_entity_poly.entity_id
_entity_poly.type
_entity_poly.pdbx_seq_one_letter_code
_entity_poly.pdbx_strand_id
1 'polypeptide(L)'
;MRFTHPALLLALCQLAAASPCKPSSSATSNAPTSTDNESTSSATETSTALSVETGSSTISHDATLTASETTSTSALSISTTLVSTSSAEPTTTLDATTDLSTTLDETTTTFESETSATLVSTTTAEASTTTSAAPEIPSNRVINPGFEDASVSPWVSMSGTLSRIASDVHTGSQSGFYSGNTPMSAMQGVKQFIEPTWITPGKSYKFSAWVKVTNTVNCGSPTMVCGQGVGQGTTSSVGSIQQTGDFYLASVTCSWTQAQWEAGPSVQIRGYCTALSFFVDDATLEEVETLG
;
A
#
# COMPACT_ATOMS: atom_id res chain seq x y z
N MET A 1 -0.14 23.98 -58.59
CA MET A 1 -1.57 24.01 -59.01
C MET A 1 -2.40 23.22 -58.00
N ARG A 2 -3.71 23.46 -57.89
CA ARG A 2 -4.59 22.73 -56.94
C ARG A 2 -5.02 21.38 -57.52
N PHE A 3 -5.12 20.36 -56.69
CA PHE A 3 -6.07 19.25 -56.85
C PHE A 3 -6.66 18.86 -55.49
N THR A 4 -7.75 18.08 -55.49
CA THR A 4 -8.78 18.13 -54.45
C THR A 4 -8.83 16.89 -53.54
N HIS A 5 -9.32 17.13 -52.32
CA HIS A 5 -9.89 16.14 -51.39
C HIS A 5 -11.17 15.48 -51.96
N PRO A 6 -11.80 14.49 -51.27
CA PRO A 6 -11.30 13.54 -50.27
C PRO A 6 -11.64 12.07 -50.60
N ALA A 7 -11.27 11.13 -49.72
CA ALA A 7 -11.95 9.83 -49.58
C ALA A 7 -12.34 9.59 -48.11
N LEU A 8 -13.51 9.02 -47.88
CA LEU A 8 -14.18 8.91 -46.57
C LEU A 8 -14.28 7.43 -46.16
N LEU A 9 -13.85 7.08 -44.94
CA LEU A 9 -14.07 5.75 -44.36
C LEU A 9 -14.63 5.88 -42.93
N LEU A 10 -15.94 5.67 -42.79
CA LEU A 10 -16.57 5.39 -41.51
C LEU A 10 -16.43 3.89 -41.20
N ALA A 11 -15.86 3.56 -40.05
CA ALA A 11 -15.94 2.21 -39.49
C ALA A 11 -17.09 2.16 -38.47
N LEU A 12 -18.17 1.44 -38.79
CA LEU A 12 -19.23 1.13 -37.82
C LEU A 12 -18.76 -0.03 -36.95
N CYS A 13 -18.64 0.19 -35.64
CA CYS A 13 -18.55 -0.89 -34.66
C CYS A 13 -19.92 -1.04 -33.97
N GLN A 14 -20.51 -2.23 -34.02
CA GLN A 14 -21.89 -2.46 -33.56
C GLN A 14 -21.96 -2.75 -32.05
N LEU A 15 -23.07 -2.34 -31.42
CA LEU A 15 -23.32 -2.65 -30.01
C LEU A 15 -23.73 -4.12 -29.84
N ALA A 16 -23.00 -4.86 -29.01
CA ALA A 16 -23.44 -6.15 -28.50
C ALA A 16 -24.27 -5.94 -27.23
N ALA A 17 -25.59 -6.07 -27.32
CA ALA A 17 -26.49 -6.00 -26.17
C ALA A 17 -26.57 -7.37 -25.48
N ALA A 18 -26.12 -7.45 -24.22
CA ALA A 18 -26.29 -8.65 -23.38
C ALA A 18 -27.64 -8.60 -22.65
N SER A 19 -28.44 -9.66 -22.78
CA SER A 19 -29.77 -9.76 -22.16
C SER A 19 -29.70 -10.01 -20.63
N PRO A 20 -30.67 -9.53 -19.83
CA PRO A 20 -30.64 -9.72 -18.38
C PRO A 20 -30.88 -11.18 -17.96
N CYS A 21 -30.11 -11.66 -17.00
CA CYS A 21 -30.39 -12.93 -16.32
C CYS A 21 -31.64 -12.81 -15.43
N LYS A 22 -32.58 -13.76 -15.57
CA LYS A 22 -33.78 -13.84 -14.74
C LYS A 22 -33.53 -14.73 -13.52
N PRO A 23 -33.83 -14.28 -12.28
CA PRO A 23 -33.80 -15.16 -11.12
C PRO A 23 -34.98 -16.15 -11.18
N SER A 24 -34.73 -17.39 -10.77
CA SER A 24 -35.78 -18.39 -10.50
C SER A 24 -35.89 -18.60 -8.99
N SER A 25 -37.08 -18.97 -8.53
CA SER A 25 -37.40 -19.23 -7.12
C SER A 25 -38.61 -20.15 -7.03
N SER A 26 -38.84 -20.76 -5.86
CA SER A 26 -39.85 -21.81 -5.60
C SER A 26 -39.44 -23.21 -6.09
N ALA A 27 -39.77 -24.31 -5.41
CA ALA A 27 -40.22 -24.47 -4.01
C ALA A 27 -40.04 -25.93 -3.54
N THR A 28 -40.16 -26.09 -2.22
CA THR A 28 -40.35 -27.32 -1.42
C THR A 28 -41.04 -28.51 -2.10
N SER A 29 -40.56 -29.72 -1.80
CA SER A 29 -41.37 -30.94 -1.74
C SER A 29 -41.04 -31.75 -0.49
N ASN A 30 -42.07 -32.30 0.17
CA ASN A 30 -41.93 -33.11 1.38
C ASN A 30 -42.28 -34.58 1.10
N ALA A 31 -41.38 -35.51 1.48
CA ALA A 31 -41.69 -36.85 2.01
C ALA A 31 -42.53 -37.82 1.10
N PRO A 32 -42.80 -39.08 1.52
CA PRO A 32 -42.21 -39.88 2.59
C PRO A 32 -41.37 -41.06 2.02
N THR A 33 -40.77 -41.97 2.79
CA THR A 33 -41.44 -43.14 3.41
C THR A 33 -40.52 -43.81 4.45
N SER A 34 -41.12 -44.43 5.47
CA SER A 34 -40.51 -45.10 6.61
C SER A 34 -39.88 -46.47 6.33
N THR A 35 -38.98 -46.91 7.22
CA THR A 35 -39.01 -48.23 7.87
C THR A 35 -38.27 -48.15 9.20
N ASP A 36 -38.87 -48.67 10.26
CA ASP A 36 -38.35 -48.65 11.63
C ASP A 36 -37.31 -49.75 11.89
N ASN A 37 -36.54 -49.60 12.97
CA ASN A 37 -36.46 -50.69 13.96
C ASN A 37 -36.15 -50.19 15.38
N GLU A 38 -36.52 -50.99 16.38
CA GLU A 38 -36.69 -50.59 17.79
C GLU A 38 -35.64 -51.22 18.73
N SER A 39 -35.15 -50.44 19.72
CA SER A 39 -34.88 -50.82 21.14
C SER A 39 -34.19 -49.63 21.85
N THR A 40 -34.70 -48.96 22.89
CA THR A 40 -35.07 -49.37 24.28
C THR A 40 -33.84 -49.73 25.16
N SER A 41 -33.70 -49.27 26.43
CA SER A 41 -34.48 -48.31 27.26
C SER A 41 -33.77 -47.95 28.59
N SER A 42 -34.37 -47.06 29.40
CA SER A 42 -34.17 -46.88 30.88
C SER A 42 -32.93 -46.09 31.35
N ALA A 43 -32.93 -45.17 32.32
CA ALA A 43 -33.97 -44.46 33.13
C ALA A 43 -33.45 -43.02 33.44
N THR A 44 -34.22 -41.93 33.68
CA THR A 44 -35.18 -41.57 34.76
C THR A 44 -34.62 -41.69 36.20
N GLU A 45 -34.87 -40.77 37.16
CA GLU A 45 -35.68 -39.53 37.23
C GLU A 45 -34.76 -38.27 37.51
N THR A 46 -35.04 -37.17 38.23
CA THR A 46 -36.12 -36.63 39.10
C THR A 46 -36.12 -35.07 39.11
N SER A 47 -37.13 -34.42 39.72
CA SER A 47 -37.45 -32.97 39.59
C SER A 47 -37.20 -32.09 40.83
N THR A 48 -37.11 -30.76 40.64
CA THR A 48 -37.66 -29.74 41.58
C THR A 48 -37.98 -28.44 40.80
N ALA A 49 -38.87 -27.54 41.29
CA ALA A 49 -39.45 -26.42 40.52
C ALA A 49 -39.91 -25.21 41.38
N LEU A 50 -40.41 -24.15 40.69
CA LEU A 50 -41.01 -22.87 41.19
C LEU A 50 -40.00 -21.84 41.78
N SER A 51 -40.20 -20.51 41.73
CA SER A 51 -41.32 -19.61 41.32
C SER A 51 -40.78 -18.49 40.40
N VAL A 52 -41.48 -17.98 39.37
CA VAL A 52 -42.58 -16.97 39.36
C VAL A 52 -42.29 -15.66 40.11
N GLU A 53 -42.25 -14.54 39.37
CA GLU A 53 -42.82 -13.24 39.77
C GLU A 53 -43.19 -12.41 38.51
N THR A 54 -44.11 -11.43 38.63
CA THR A 54 -44.72 -10.71 37.49
C THR A 54 -44.59 -9.19 37.62
N GLY A 55 -43.93 -8.54 36.65
CA GLY A 55 -43.72 -7.07 36.65
C GLY A 55 -44.33 -6.37 35.43
N SER A 56 -45.57 -5.90 35.55
CA SER A 56 -46.22 -5.06 34.52
C SER A 56 -46.00 -3.57 34.78
N SER A 57 -45.76 -2.78 33.73
CA SER A 57 -45.98 -1.33 33.73
C SER A 57 -46.10 -0.80 32.31
N THR A 58 -47.34 -0.53 31.87
CA THR A 58 -47.63 0.36 30.75
C THR A 58 -47.75 1.80 31.26
N ILE A 59 -47.23 2.76 30.50
CA ILE A 59 -47.75 4.13 30.40
C ILE A 59 -47.40 4.62 28.99
N SER A 60 -48.33 5.32 28.36
CA SER A 60 -48.18 5.91 27.03
C SER A 60 -48.25 7.42 27.15
N HIS A 61 -47.47 8.16 26.37
CA HIS A 61 -47.80 9.52 25.99
C HIS A 61 -47.46 9.80 24.53
N ASP A 62 -48.51 10.06 23.76
CA ASP A 62 -48.48 10.72 22.45
C ASP A 62 -48.06 12.19 22.58
N ALA A 63 -47.29 12.69 21.62
CA ALA A 63 -47.00 14.12 21.45
C ALA A 63 -46.47 14.45 20.03
N THR A 64 -47.37 14.48 19.05
CA THR A 64 -47.48 15.56 18.03
C THR A 64 -46.34 15.74 17.00
N LEU A 65 -46.72 15.72 15.72
CA LEU A 65 -45.89 16.14 14.57
C LEU A 65 -45.50 17.62 14.62
N THR A 66 -44.30 17.98 14.17
CA THR A 66 -44.01 19.33 13.66
C THR A 66 -43.06 19.23 12.46
N ALA A 67 -43.61 19.36 11.26
CA ALA A 67 -42.83 19.68 10.08
C ALA A 67 -42.47 21.17 10.11
N SER A 68 -41.24 21.52 9.74
CA SER A 68 -40.81 22.92 9.59
C SER A 68 -40.22 23.11 8.21
N GLU A 69 -40.77 24.06 7.46
CA GLU A 69 -40.47 24.27 6.04
C GLU A 69 -39.19 25.10 5.87
N THR A 70 -38.16 24.53 5.21
CA THR A 70 -36.97 25.30 4.81
C THR A 70 -37.26 26.14 3.56
N THR A 71 -37.64 27.40 3.76
CA THR A 71 -37.86 28.38 2.68
C THR A 71 -36.54 29.01 2.22
N SER A 72 -35.97 28.47 1.14
CA SER A 72 -34.73 28.99 0.54
C SER A 72 -34.95 30.31 -0.22
N THR A 73 -34.59 31.45 0.39
CA THR A 73 -34.43 32.73 -0.34
C THR A 73 -33.26 33.57 0.16
N SER A 74 -32.15 33.56 -0.60
CA SER A 74 -31.25 34.71 -0.77
C SER A 74 -30.36 34.47 -2.00
N ALA A 75 -30.39 35.42 -2.93
CA ALA A 75 -29.53 35.48 -4.10
C ALA A 75 -28.70 36.78 -4.05
N LEU A 76 -27.88 37.00 -5.08
CA LEU A 76 -26.86 38.06 -5.19
C LEU A 76 -25.63 37.82 -4.27
N SER A 77 -24.41 38.23 -4.65
CA SER A 77 -23.97 39.04 -5.81
C SER A 77 -22.89 38.38 -6.65
N ILE A 78 -22.79 38.84 -7.90
CA ILE A 78 -21.71 38.53 -8.85
C ILE A 78 -20.50 39.43 -8.54
N SER A 79 -19.28 38.94 -8.72
CA SER A 79 -18.12 39.79 -9.02
C SER A 79 -17.19 39.12 -10.01
N THR A 80 -16.97 39.80 -11.13
CA THR A 80 -16.11 39.35 -12.23
C THR A 80 -14.80 40.12 -12.19
N THR A 81 -13.67 39.42 -12.16
CA THR A 81 -12.35 39.99 -12.45
C THR A 81 -11.65 39.16 -13.51
N LEU A 82 -11.73 39.64 -14.76
CA LEU A 82 -10.89 39.16 -15.86
C LEU A 82 -9.53 39.85 -15.75
N VAL A 83 -8.44 39.08 -15.72
CA VAL A 83 -7.09 39.58 -15.98
C VAL A 83 -6.41 38.62 -16.96
N SER A 84 -6.15 39.12 -18.16
CA SER A 84 -5.35 38.47 -19.19
C SER A 84 -4.31 39.48 -19.69
N THR A 85 -3.06 39.06 -19.91
CA THR A 85 -2.22 39.37 -21.10
C THR A 85 -0.77 38.91 -20.92
N SER A 86 -0.06 38.75 -22.06
CA SER A 86 1.36 38.38 -22.21
C SER A 86 1.82 37.05 -21.61
N SER A 87 2.36 36.07 -22.35
CA SER A 87 3.00 36.06 -23.69
C SER A 87 4.30 36.86 -23.81
N ALA A 88 5.40 36.12 -23.68
CA ALA A 88 6.73 36.39 -24.24
C ALA A 88 7.41 35.02 -24.50
N GLU A 89 8.18 34.91 -25.58
CA GLU A 89 8.86 33.66 -25.99
C GLU A 89 10.26 33.50 -25.39
N PRO A 90 10.86 32.29 -25.41
CA PRO A 90 12.17 32.04 -24.80
C PRO A 90 13.31 32.74 -25.54
N THR A 91 14.42 32.99 -24.85
CA THR A 91 15.66 33.47 -25.46
C THR A 91 16.84 32.62 -25.00
N THR A 92 17.69 32.24 -25.96
CA THR A 92 18.89 31.44 -25.75
C THR A 92 20.02 32.26 -25.11
N THR A 93 20.93 31.57 -24.45
CA THR A 93 22.34 32.01 -24.36
C THR A 93 23.23 30.78 -24.44
N LEU A 94 23.94 30.63 -25.56
CA LEU A 94 25.18 29.86 -25.55
C LEU A 94 26.27 30.81 -25.05
N ASP A 95 27.19 30.28 -24.25
CA ASP A 95 28.56 30.73 -24.24
C ASP A 95 29.47 29.52 -24.46
N ALA A 96 30.63 29.76 -25.09
CA ALA A 96 31.54 28.74 -25.58
C ALA A 96 32.99 29.19 -25.40
N THR A 97 33.93 28.25 -25.59
CA THR A 97 35.40 28.51 -25.59
C THR A 97 35.93 28.81 -24.18
N THR A 98 36.89 28.05 -23.66
CA THR A 98 38.31 28.18 -24.08
C THR A 98 39.10 26.88 -23.84
N ASP A 99 39.76 26.40 -24.89
CA ASP A 99 40.89 25.48 -24.76
C ASP A 99 42.09 26.21 -24.13
N LEU A 100 42.75 25.58 -23.16
CA LEU A 100 44.21 25.65 -23.13
C LEU A 100 44.84 24.40 -22.49
N SER A 101 45.66 23.71 -23.28
CA SER A 101 46.66 22.78 -22.76
C SER A 101 47.88 23.56 -22.27
N THR A 102 48.46 23.19 -21.14
CA THR A 102 49.86 23.51 -20.87
C THR A 102 50.52 22.38 -20.09
N THR A 103 51.65 21.93 -20.59
CA THR A 103 52.42 20.79 -20.08
C THR A 103 53.57 21.26 -19.19
N LEU A 104 54.01 20.37 -18.30
CA LEU A 104 55.36 20.32 -17.73
C LEU A 104 55.75 21.53 -16.85
N ASP A 105 56.07 21.24 -15.59
CA ASP A 105 57.28 21.83 -15.01
C ASP A 105 58.05 20.73 -14.28
N GLU A 106 59.37 20.92 -14.20
CA GLU A 106 60.34 19.93 -13.73
C GLU A 106 60.92 20.42 -12.40
N THR A 107 61.11 19.53 -11.42
CA THR A 107 61.80 19.90 -10.18
C THR A 107 62.75 18.80 -9.75
N THR A 108 63.89 18.77 -10.42
CA THR A 108 65.09 18.04 -9.98
C THR A 108 65.42 18.45 -8.53
N THR A 109 65.55 17.48 -7.62
CA THR A 109 66.12 17.72 -6.29
C THR A 109 67.19 16.68 -6.02
N THR A 110 68.45 17.09 -6.16
CA THR A 110 69.62 16.22 -5.97
C THR A 110 70.06 16.22 -4.51
N PHE A 111 70.18 15.03 -3.92
CA PHE A 111 70.95 14.81 -2.70
C PHE A 111 71.78 13.53 -2.86
N GLU A 112 73.09 13.63 -2.62
CA GLU A 112 74.03 12.51 -2.58
C GLU A 112 74.40 12.16 -1.14
N SER A 113 74.73 10.87 -0.93
CA SER A 113 75.43 10.35 0.26
C SER A 113 74.66 10.38 1.61
N GLU A 114 74.98 9.56 2.60
CA GLU A 114 76.07 8.56 2.72
C GLU A 114 75.57 7.12 2.93
N THR A 115 76.49 6.15 2.89
CA THR A 115 76.20 4.72 3.03
C THR A 115 76.04 4.29 4.48
N SER A 116 74.95 3.58 4.82
CA SER A 116 74.89 2.73 6.02
C SER A 116 74.07 1.47 5.74
N ALA A 117 74.66 0.30 5.99
CA ALA A 117 74.13 -0.99 5.54
C ALA A 117 73.15 -1.60 6.56
N THR A 118 71.89 -1.18 6.51
CA THR A 118 70.80 -1.85 7.24
C THR A 118 70.28 -3.04 6.44
N LEU A 119 70.23 -4.23 7.06
CA LEU A 119 69.69 -5.43 6.44
C LEU A 119 68.18 -5.29 6.21
N VAL A 120 67.77 -5.23 4.95
CA VAL A 120 66.35 -5.14 4.56
C VAL A 120 65.70 -6.52 4.74
N SER A 121 65.09 -6.74 5.90
CA SER A 121 64.16 -7.87 6.09
C SER A 121 62.87 -7.60 5.33
N THR A 122 62.85 -7.95 4.04
CA THR A 122 61.66 -7.85 3.18
C THR A 122 60.59 -8.83 3.65
N THR A 123 59.78 -8.42 4.61
CA THR A 123 58.56 -9.14 5.01
C THR A 123 57.53 -8.98 3.89
N THR A 124 57.48 -9.96 2.98
CA THR A 124 56.37 -10.08 2.03
C THR A 124 55.07 -10.14 2.81
N ALA A 125 54.29 -9.06 2.77
CA ALA A 125 52.94 -9.05 3.30
C ALA A 125 52.11 -10.02 2.45
N GLU A 126 51.79 -11.18 3.02
CA GLU A 126 50.91 -12.15 2.36
C GLU A 126 49.57 -11.49 2.12
N ALA A 127 49.15 -11.42 0.84
CA ALA A 127 48.00 -10.65 0.42
C ALA A 127 46.72 -11.29 0.98
N SER A 128 46.25 -10.80 2.12
CA SER A 128 45.10 -11.35 2.84
C SER A 128 43.86 -11.32 1.93
N THR A 129 43.51 -12.49 1.40
CA THR A 129 42.37 -12.71 0.51
C THR A 129 41.10 -12.45 1.29
N THR A 130 40.66 -11.19 1.27
CA THR A 130 39.44 -10.74 1.92
C THR A 130 38.26 -11.23 1.10
N THR A 131 37.88 -12.48 1.31
CA THR A 131 36.71 -13.11 0.71
C THR A 131 35.48 -12.37 1.19
N SER A 132 35.06 -11.36 0.43
CA SER A 132 33.80 -10.67 0.66
C SER A 132 32.68 -11.69 0.55
N ALA A 133 32.08 -12.04 1.69
CA ALA A 133 30.84 -12.81 1.69
C ALA A 133 29.79 -12.06 0.85
N ALA A 134 28.97 -12.82 0.12
CA ALA A 134 27.78 -12.24 -0.50
C ALA A 134 26.86 -11.72 0.62
N PRO A 135 26.21 -10.55 0.45
CA PRO A 135 25.30 -10.03 1.47
C PRO A 135 24.17 -11.03 1.72
N GLU A 136 23.96 -11.39 2.99
CA GLU A 136 22.87 -12.30 3.35
C GLU A 136 21.52 -11.66 3.07
N ILE A 137 20.64 -12.45 2.47
CA ILE A 137 19.32 -12.02 2.05
C ILE A 137 18.31 -12.40 3.15
N PRO A 138 17.61 -11.44 3.77
CA PRO A 138 16.72 -11.73 4.89
C PRO A 138 15.46 -12.49 4.45
N SER A 139 14.93 -13.32 5.35
CA SER A 139 13.71 -14.10 5.13
C SER A 139 12.47 -13.21 4.98
N ASN A 140 12.25 -12.32 5.95
CA ASN A 140 11.34 -11.19 5.81
C ASN A 140 12.10 -10.00 5.22
N ARG A 141 11.64 -9.50 4.08
CA ARG A 141 12.25 -8.38 3.34
C ARG A 141 11.73 -7.01 3.78
N VAL A 142 10.78 -6.98 4.72
CA VAL A 142 10.30 -5.76 5.38
C VAL A 142 11.17 -5.47 6.61
N ILE A 143 11.73 -4.26 6.67
CA ILE A 143 12.49 -3.74 7.81
C ILE A 143 11.50 -3.10 8.80
N ASN A 144 11.74 -3.20 10.11
CA ASN A 144 10.87 -2.66 11.15
C ASN A 144 9.38 -3.05 10.97
N PRO A 145 9.06 -4.37 10.94
CA PRO A 145 7.75 -4.86 10.50
C PRO A 145 6.61 -4.60 11.49
N GLY A 146 6.92 -4.51 12.79
CA GLY A 146 5.99 -4.22 13.89
C GLY A 146 6.27 -2.90 14.62
N PHE A 147 7.04 -1.97 14.02
CA PHE A 147 7.25 -0.60 14.53
C PHE A 147 7.93 -0.46 15.92
N GLU A 148 8.49 -1.55 16.47
CA GLU A 148 9.22 -1.59 17.74
C GLU A 148 10.49 -0.70 17.78
N ASP A 149 11.16 -0.51 16.62
CA ASP A 149 12.39 0.29 16.52
C ASP A 149 12.18 1.73 17.01
N ALA A 150 13.24 2.45 17.36
CA ALA A 150 13.16 3.82 17.89
C ALA A 150 12.41 4.84 17.00
N SER A 151 12.13 4.53 15.73
CA SER A 151 11.37 5.36 14.78
C SER A 151 10.49 4.50 13.86
N VAL A 152 9.64 5.11 13.05
CA VAL A 152 8.88 4.41 11.98
C VAL A 152 9.72 4.06 10.75
N SER A 153 11.00 4.46 10.70
CA SER A 153 11.90 4.19 9.58
C SER A 153 12.04 2.69 9.32
N PRO A 154 12.14 2.20 8.06
CA PRO A 154 12.14 2.96 6.81
C PRO A 154 10.75 3.13 6.17
N TRP A 155 9.66 2.97 6.93
CA TRP A 155 8.33 3.33 6.43
C TRP A 155 8.19 4.84 6.28
N VAL A 156 7.55 5.25 5.19
CA VAL A 156 7.18 6.64 4.90
C VAL A 156 5.67 6.76 4.72
N SER A 157 5.09 7.86 5.18
CA SER A 157 3.69 8.16 4.91
C SER A 157 3.50 8.68 3.48
N MET A 158 2.34 8.37 2.90
CA MET A 158 1.81 8.99 1.70
C MET A 158 0.65 9.87 2.13
N SER A 159 0.84 11.19 1.97
CA SER A 159 -0.21 12.21 2.17
C SER A 159 -0.91 12.15 3.55
N GLY A 160 -0.15 11.88 4.61
CA GLY A 160 -0.64 11.84 6.00
C GLY A 160 0.50 11.66 7.00
N THR A 161 0.17 11.30 8.24
CA THR A 161 1.13 11.05 9.32
C THR A 161 1.22 9.55 9.61
N LEU A 162 2.43 9.05 9.83
CA LEU A 162 2.71 7.70 10.35
C LEU A 162 3.45 7.85 11.68
N SER A 163 3.05 7.10 12.69
CA SER A 163 3.56 7.19 14.06
C SER A 163 3.59 5.81 14.74
N ARG A 164 4.45 5.65 15.75
CA ARG A 164 4.44 4.48 16.64
C ARG A 164 3.38 4.69 17.72
N ILE A 165 2.61 3.66 18.06
CA ILE A 165 1.61 3.69 19.14
C ILE A 165 1.64 2.38 19.93
N ALA A 166 1.10 2.40 21.15
CA ALA A 166 1.03 1.23 22.05
C ALA A 166 -0.40 0.96 22.59
N SER A 167 -1.45 1.49 21.94
CA SER A 167 -2.86 1.26 22.33
C SER A 167 -3.49 0.07 21.63
N ASP A 168 -3.15 -0.12 20.35
CA ASP A 168 -3.72 -1.11 19.44
C ASP A 168 -2.56 -1.82 18.76
N VAL A 169 -2.17 -2.94 19.34
CA VAL A 169 -0.99 -3.74 18.98
C VAL A 169 -1.45 -5.16 18.69
N HIS A 170 -0.91 -5.78 17.65
CA HIS A 170 -1.17 -7.18 17.33
C HIS A 170 -0.14 -8.09 18.01
N THR A 171 1.16 -7.76 17.90
CA THR A 171 2.24 -8.48 18.59
C THR A 171 3.26 -7.48 19.17
N GLY A 172 3.94 -7.86 20.26
CA GLY A 172 5.03 -7.05 20.81
C GLY A 172 4.55 -5.99 21.80
N SER A 173 4.99 -4.75 21.61
CA SER A 173 4.68 -3.59 22.44
C SER A 173 4.09 -2.41 21.66
N GLN A 174 4.19 -2.41 20.33
CA GLN A 174 3.81 -1.27 19.48
C GLN A 174 3.25 -1.67 18.11
N SER A 175 2.63 -0.70 17.44
CA SER A 175 2.23 -0.80 16.04
C SER A 175 2.41 0.54 15.31
N GLY A 176 2.29 0.51 13.98
CA GLY A 176 2.29 1.70 13.14
C GLY A 176 0.89 2.26 12.99
N PHE A 177 0.61 3.42 13.59
CA PHE A 177 -0.63 4.15 13.34
C PHE A 177 -0.46 5.16 12.20
N TYR A 178 -1.24 4.97 11.13
CA TYR A 178 -1.43 5.94 10.06
C TYR A 178 -2.71 6.75 10.26
N SER A 179 -2.63 8.06 10.04
CA SER A 179 -3.81 8.92 9.88
C SER A 179 -3.58 10.01 8.83
N GLY A 180 -4.59 10.23 7.97
CA GLY A 180 -4.59 11.28 6.95
C GLY A 180 -5.99 11.83 6.68
N ASN A 181 -6.03 13.07 6.19
CA ASN A 181 -7.23 13.76 5.72
C ASN A 181 -6.84 14.70 4.56
N THR A 182 -7.26 14.36 3.35
CA THR A 182 -6.83 14.98 2.09
C THR A 182 -7.99 15.04 1.08
N PRO A 183 -7.86 15.78 -0.04
CA PRO A 183 -8.74 15.58 -1.19
C PRO A 183 -8.67 14.12 -1.71
N MET A 184 -9.79 13.60 -2.23
CA MET A 184 -9.89 12.24 -2.78
C MET A 184 -8.93 11.93 -3.95
N SER A 185 -8.36 12.97 -4.58
CA SER A 185 -7.36 12.84 -5.64
C SER A 185 -5.96 12.49 -5.14
N ALA A 186 -5.69 12.64 -3.84
CA ALA A 186 -4.42 12.24 -3.24
C ALA A 186 -4.46 10.78 -2.77
N MET A 187 -3.35 10.06 -2.98
CA MET A 187 -3.16 8.72 -2.43
C MET A 187 -2.77 8.84 -0.95
N GLN A 188 -3.52 8.17 -0.08
CA GLN A 188 -3.29 8.14 1.36
C GLN A 188 -2.79 6.77 1.81
N GLY A 189 -1.86 6.72 2.77
CA GLY A 189 -1.42 5.47 3.42
C GLY A 189 0.07 5.44 3.77
N VAL A 190 0.68 4.26 3.76
CA VAL A 190 2.11 4.04 4.07
C VAL A 190 2.81 3.25 2.97
N LYS A 191 4.10 3.51 2.78
CA LYS A 191 5.00 2.82 1.84
C LYS A 191 6.31 2.45 2.53
N GLN A 192 6.85 1.29 2.21
CA GLN A 192 8.27 0.97 2.44
C GLN A 192 8.92 0.62 1.09
N PHE A 193 10.10 1.17 0.84
CA PHE A 193 10.96 0.71 -0.25
C PHE A 193 11.70 -0.55 0.18
N ILE A 194 11.71 -1.56 -0.69
CA ILE A 194 12.43 -2.80 -0.46
C ILE A 194 13.79 -2.68 -1.15
N GLU A 195 14.84 -3.08 -0.46
CA GLU A 195 16.20 -3.10 -0.98
C GLU A 195 16.26 -3.95 -2.29
N PRO A 196 16.64 -3.37 -3.45
CA PRO A 196 16.60 -4.08 -4.73
C PRO A 196 17.39 -5.39 -4.73
N THR A 197 18.54 -5.47 -4.05
CA THR A 197 19.35 -6.69 -3.99
C THR A 197 18.64 -7.88 -3.33
N TRP A 198 17.53 -7.66 -2.61
CA TRP A 198 16.71 -8.72 -2.02
C TRP A 198 15.60 -9.25 -2.95
N ILE A 199 15.33 -8.58 -4.09
CA ILE A 199 14.24 -8.94 -5.01
C ILE A 199 14.82 -9.46 -6.32
N THR A 200 14.42 -10.66 -6.72
CA THR A 200 14.70 -11.22 -8.06
C THR A 200 13.58 -10.80 -9.02
N PRO A 201 13.88 -10.09 -10.13
CA PRO A 201 12.88 -9.71 -11.13
C PRO A 201 12.10 -10.91 -11.67
N GLY A 202 10.79 -10.72 -11.86
CA GLY A 202 9.84 -11.75 -12.29
C GLY A 202 9.41 -12.75 -11.22
N LYS A 203 10.16 -12.90 -10.12
CA LYS A 203 9.88 -13.87 -9.05
C LYS A 203 8.71 -13.43 -8.17
N SER A 204 7.97 -14.41 -7.63
CA SER A 204 6.80 -14.19 -6.79
C SER A 204 7.15 -14.07 -5.32
N TYR A 205 6.62 -13.04 -4.67
CA TYR A 205 6.74 -12.77 -3.25
C TYR A 205 5.35 -12.54 -2.64
N LYS A 206 5.14 -12.91 -1.38
CA LYS A 206 3.89 -12.61 -0.66
C LYS A 206 4.13 -11.45 0.29
N PHE A 207 3.46 -10.32 0.05
CA PHE A 207 3.34 -9.26 1.05
C PHE A 207 2.13 -9.55 1.92
N SER A 208 2.30 -9.57 3.25
CA SER A 208 1.25 -9.67 4.25
C SER A 208 1.43 -8.59 5.33
N ALA A 209 0.35 -8.17 5.98
CA ALA A 209 0.41 -7.39 7.21
C ALA A 209 -0.90 -7.55 7.99
N TRP A 210 -0.84 -7.40 9.31
CA TRP A 210 -2.03 -7.27 10.13
C TRP A 210 -2.48 -5.82 10.14
N VAL A 211 -3.69 -5.56 9.64
CA VAL A 211 -4.22 -4.20 9.45
C VAL A 211 -5.57 -4.06 10.15
N LYS A 212 -5.70 -3.03 11.00
CA LYS A 212 -6.94 -2.66 11.69
C LYS A 212 -7.38 -1.28 11.22
N VAL A 213 -8.34 -1.24 10.29
CA VAL A 213 -8.88 0.01 9.74
C VAL A 213 -9.87 0.63 10.74
N THR A 214 -9.64 1.87 11.13
CA THR A 214 -10.41 2.57 12.18
C THR A 214 -11.21 3.77 11.67
N ASN A 215 -10.84 4.36 10.53
CA ASN A 215 -11.57 5.46 9.92
C ASN A 215 -11.49 5.40 8.38
N THR A 216 -12.63 5.54 7.72
CA THR A 216 -12.73 5.70 6.26
C THR A 216 -13.85 6.68 5.92
N VAL A 217 -13.51 7.77 5.23
CA VAL A 217 -14.47 8.77 4.73
C VAL A 217 -14.31 8.93 3.23
N ASN A 218 -15.40 8.74 2.47
CA ASN A 218 -15.43 8.74 1.01
C ASN A 218 -14.30 7.89 0.37
N CYS A 219 -14.05 6.73 0.96
CA CYS A 219 -13.01 5.81 0.54
C CYS A 219 -13.49 4.86 -0.57
N GLY A 220 -12.65 4.63 -1.59
CA GLY A 220 -12.61 3.31 -2.21
C GLY A 220 -12.01 2.31 -1.22
N SER A 221 -12.31 1.01 -1.36
CA SER A 221 -11.79 -0.01 -0.44
C SER A 221 -10.28 0.12 -0.23
N PRO A 222 -9.76 0.15 1.02
CA PRO A 222 -8.34 0.21 1.26
C PRO A 222 -7.64 -1.06 0.72
N THR A 223 -6.42 -0.89 0.23
CA THR A 223 -5.68 -1.91 -0.53
C THR A 223 -4.26 -2.08 -0.02
N MET A 224 -3.72 -3.29 -0.18
CA MET A 224 -2.27 -3.50 -0.18
C MET A 224 -1.77 -3.52 -1.61
N VAL A 225 -0.64 -2.89 -1.88
CA VAL A 225 -0.11 -2.69 -3.22
C VAL A 225 1.38 -2.99 -3.26
N CYS A 226 1.76 -3.84 -4.20
CA CYS A 226 3.13 -3.96 -4.68
C CYS A 226 3.34 -2.83 -5.67
N GLY A 227 4.22 -1.89 -5.37
CA GLY A 227 4.48 -0.68 -6.17
C GLY A 227 5.95 -0.51 -6.52
N GLN A 228 6.29 0.59 -7.20
CA GLN A 228 7.62 0.82 -7.75
C GLN A 228 7.96 2.31 -7.81
N GLY A 229 9.14 2.69 -7.32
CA GLY A 229 9.67 4.06 -7.37
C GLY A 229 8.93 5.10 -6.52
N VAL A 230 9.29 6.36 -6.75
CA VAL A 230 8.87 7.50 -5.91
C VAL A 230 7.38 7.82 -6.03
N GLY A 231 6.77 7.60 -7.20
CA GLY A 231 5.37 7.91 -7.46
C GLY A 231 4.40 7.19 -6.51
N GLN A 232 3.37 7.90 -6.05
CA GLN A 232 2.35 7.31 -5.17
C GLN A 232 1.28 6.50 -5.92
N GLY A 233 1.08 6.76 -7.22
CA GLY A 233 0.07 6.07 -8.04
C GLY A 233 0.49 4.71 -8.59
N THR A 234 1.79 4.38 -8.57
CA THR A 234 2.34 3.20 -9.25
C THR A 234 1.78 1.88 -8.68
N THR A 235 1.54 0.91 -9.57
CA THR A 235 1.07 -0.44 -9.21
C THR A 235 1.84 -1.51 -10.01
N SER A 236 2.03 -2.66 -9.39
CA SER A 236 2.38 -3.94 -10.02
C SER A 236 1.34 -5.01 -9.67
N SER A 237 0.87 -5.05 -8.41
CA SER A 237 -0.17 -6.00 -7.95
C SER A 237 -0.96 -5.38 -6.79
N VAL A 238 -2.23 -5.79 -6.61
CA VAL A 238 -3.16 -5.19 -5.63
C VAL A 238 -3.95 -6.29 -4.89
N GLY A 239 -3.99 -6.21 -3.57
CA GLY A 239 -4.85 -7.01 -2.68
C GLY A 239 -5.81 -6.14 -1.89
N SER A 240 -6.92 -6.71 -1.41
CA SER A 240 -7.93 -6.00 -0.62
C SER A 240 -7.68 -6.10 0.88
N ILE A 241 -8.08 -5.06 1.61
CA ILE A 241 -8.10 -5.05 3.08
C ILE A 241 -9.56 -5.10 3.53
N GLN A 242 -9.91 -6.05 4.40
CA GLN A 242 -11.24 -6.15 4.96
C GLN A 242 -11.39 -5.19 6.16
N GLN A 243 -12.52 -4.50 6.23
CA GLN A 243 -12.84 -3.59 7.34
C GLN A 243 -13.69 -4.34 8.37
N THR A 244 -13.03 -5.19 9.17
CA THR A 244 -13.67 -6.04 10.20
C THR A 244 -13.95 -5.31 11.51
N GLY A 245 -13.36 -4.12 11.70
CA GLY A 245 -13.35 -3.39 12.98
C GLY A 245 -12.21 -3.79 13.92
N ASP A 246 -11.45 -4.82 13.57
CA ASP A 246 -10.29 -5.30 14.33
C ASP A 246 -9.12 -5.64 13.38
N PHE A 247 -8.01 -6.19 13.89
CA PHE A 247 -6.90 -6.63 13.04
C PHE A 247 -7.31 -7.75 12.08
N TYR A 248 -6.97 -7.55 10.79
CA TYR A 248 -7.18 -8.51 9.72
C TYR A 248 -5.86 -8.74 8.95
N LEU A 249 -5.49 -10.00 8.74
CA LEU A 249 -4.31 -10.37 7.95
C LEU A 249 -4.59 -10.16 6.45
N ALA A 250 -4.28 -8.97 5.95
CA ALA A 250 -4.32 -8.67 4.53
C ALA A 250 -3.09 -9.31 3.83
N SER A 251 -3.25 -9.72 2.56
CA SER A 251 -2.13 -10.19 1.75
C SER A 251 -2.29 -9.89 0.25
N VAL A 252 -1.16 -9.82 -0.46
CA VAL A 252 -1.08 -9.69 -1.92
C VAL A 252 0.19 -10.41 -2.42
N THR A 253 0.08 -11.13 -3.54
CA THR A 253 1.25 -11.66 -4.23
C THR A 253 1.85 -10.58 -5.13
N CYS A 254 3.10 -10.24 -4.87
CA CYS A 254 3.92 -9.32 -5.65
C CYS A 254 4.78 -10.07 -6.67
N SER A 255 4.93 -9.49 -7.86
CA SER A 255 6.06 -9.73 -8.75
C SER A 255 6.42 -8.40 -9.43
N TRP A 256 7.70 -8.16 -9.62
CA TRP A 256 8.23 -6.93 -10.23
C TRP A 256 9.01 -7.31 -11.50
N THR A 257 8.64 -6.76 -12.64
CA THR A 257 9.44 -6.85 -13.87
C THR A 257 10.77 -6.10 -13.72
N GLN A 258 11.75 -6.39 -14.59
CA GLN A 258 13.07 -5.73 -14.59
C GLN A 258 12.99 -4.21 -14.43
N ALA A 259 12.16 -3.53 -15.23
CA ALA A 259 11.98 -2.07 -15.17
C ALA A 259 11.26 -1.57 -13.91
N GLN A 260 10.41 -2.40 -13.28
CA GLN A 260 9.78 -2.06 -11.99
C GLN A 260 10.74 -2.26 -10.81
N TRP A 261 11.67 -3.20 -10.93
CA TRP A 261 12.76 -3.43 -9.98
C TRP A 261 13.84 -2.34 -10.09
N GLU A 262 14.24 -1.95 -11.30
CA GLU A 262 15.14 -0.81 -11.56
C GLU A 262 14.58 0.53 -11.06
N ALA A 263 13.25 0.69 -11.08
CA ALA A 263 12.58 1.84 -10.47
C ALA A 263 12.58 1.82 -8.92
N GLY A 264 13.02 0.73 -8.29
CA GLY A 264 12.99 0.51 -6.83
C GLY A 264 11.68 -0.14 -6.35
N PRO A 265 11.66 -1.42 -5.98
CA PRO A 265 10.44 -2.10 -5.53
C PRO A 265 9.94 -1.55 -4.19
N SER A 266 8.64 -1.62 -3.95
CA SER A 266 8.03 -1.15 -2.69
C SER A 266 6.77 -1.92 -2.33
N VAL A 267 6.49 -2.02 -1.03
CA VAL A 267 5.23 -2.52 -0.47
C VAL A 267 4.47 -1.37 0.18
N GLN A 268 3.15 -1.37 0.04
CA GLN A 268 2.31 -0.22 0.38
C GLN A 268 0.95 -0.66 0.93
N ILE A 269 0.41 0.10 1.88
CA ILE A 269 -0.94 -0.04 2.42
C ILE A 269 -1.62 1.31 2.22
N ARG A 270 -2.60 1.39 1.31
CA ARG A 270 -3.07 2.67 0.77
C ARG A 270 -4.50 2.66 0.24
N GLY A 271 -5.08 3.84 0.08
CA GLY A 271 -6.38 4.05 -0.57
C GLY A 271 -6.58 5.48 -1.09
N TYR A 272 -7.56 5.64 -1.97
CA TYR A 272 -8.13 6.95 -2.32
C TYR A 272 -9.31 7.21 -1.38
N CYS A 273 -9.17 8.23 -0.53
CA CYS A 273 -10.08 8.58 0.56
C CYS A 273 -10.13 10.10 0.73
N THR A 274 -11.19 10.60 1.37
CA THR A 274 -11.12 11.91 2.04
C THR A 274 -10.33 11.78 3.35
N ALA A 275 -10.74 10.88 4.24
CA ALA A 275 -9.96 10.55 5.45
C ALA A 275 -9.75 9.05 5.55
N LEU A 276 -8.55 8.65 6.00
CA LEU A 276 -8.16 7.27 6.21
C LEU A 276 -7.37 7.17 7.52
N SER A 277 -7.67 6.19 8.37
CA SER A 277 -6.81 5.83 9.51
C SER A 277 -6.84 4.34 9.78
N PHE A 278 -5.68 3.79 10.11
CA PHE A 278 -5.50 2.37 10.40
C PHE A 278 -4.27 2.14 11.26
N PHE A 279 -4.27 1.04 12.02
CA PHE A 279 -3.07 0.43 12.57
C PHE A 279 -2.54 -0.61 11.58
N VAL A 280 -1.22 -0.73 11.48
CA VAL A 280 -0.49 -1.77 10.74
C VAL A 280 0.56 -2.37 11.66
N ASP A 281 0.68 -3.70 11.63
CA ASP A 281 1.59 -4.47 12.45
C ASP A 281 2.03 -5.76 11.72
N ASP A 282 3.07 -6.42 12.23
CA ASP A 282 3.57 -7.74 11.79
C ASP A 282 3.70 -7.89 10.25
N ALA A 283 4.25 -6.88 9.59
CA ALA A 283 4.37 -6.86 8.13
C ALA A 283 5.44 -7.83 7.60
N THR A 284 5.09 -8.70 6.64
CA THR A 284 6.01 -9.65 6.02
C THR A 284 6.07 -9.51 4.51
N LEU A 285 7.28 -9.59 3.93
CA LEU A 285 7.49 -9.80 2.49
C LEU A 285 8.41 -10.99 2.31
N GLU A 286 7.82 -12.13 2.00
CA GLU A 286 8.48 -13.44 1.92
C GLU A 286 8.45 -13.98 0.49
N GLU A 287 9.31 -14.93 0.16
CA GLU A 287 9.29 -15.60 -1.15
C GLU A 287 8.17 -16.64 -1.23
N VAL A 288 7.47 -16.71 -2.38
CA VAL A 288 6.50 -17.78 -2.62
C VAL A 288 7.22 -18.97 -3.24
N GLU A 289 7.36 -20.06 -2.48
CA GLU A 289 7.83 -21.33 -3.02
C GLU A 289 6.90 -21.83 -4.12
N THR A 290 7.38 -21.82 -5.35
CA THR A 290 6.73 -22.51 -6.46
C THR A 290 7.07 -23.99 -6.40
N LEU A 291 6.10 -24.84 -6.06
CA LEU A 291 6.21 -26.29 -6.27
C LEU A 291 6.48 -26.54 -7.76
N GLY A 292 7.60 -27.20 -8.06
CA GLY A 292 8.06 -27.55 -9.41
C GLY A 292 7.67 -28.94 -9.86
#